data_AF-A0A0N1MAW9-F1
#
_entry.id   AF-A0A0N1MAW9-F1
#
_cell.length_a   1.000
_cell.length_b   1.000
_cell.length_c   1.000
_cell.angle_alpha   90.00
_cell.angle_beta   90.00
_cell.angle_gamma   90.00
#
_symmetry.space_group_name_H-M   'P 1'
#
loop_
_entity.id
_entity.type
_entity.pdbx_description
1 polymer ?
#
loop_
_entity_poly.entity_id
_entity_poly.type
_entity_poly.pdbx_seq_one_letter_code
_entity_poly.pdbx_strand_id
1 'polypeptide(L)'
;MTPTTKALYAEGATNHFPVKLAHSVETHASVMGTTLTLAHTGKSVTEKSYAFEKNEEIKEIPQSKIEDTAEFENILQSQITYLQVLSLSSDLHTLLTHQHSLDLPLTPREESHLHDYLEPNYVETSLLPAVAIYNMESINDIPHEEFSIDTQAFLDECLRNIDSDSLNALIEDNQGDLFNGRLTIEIKDAELARQLKTWTEGRSSAVNRH
;
A
#
# COMPACT_ATOMS: atom_id res chain seq x y z
N MET A 1 32.18 12.81 32.09
CA MET A 1 31.46 11.55 32.37
C MET A 1 30.46 11.81 33.48
N THR A 2 29.16 11.77 33.17
CA THR A 2 28.10 11.76 34.18
C THR A 2 27.61 10.32 34.28
N PRO A 3 27.79 9.64 35.43
CA PRO A 3 27.33 8.27 35.58
C PRO A 3 25.80 8.26 35.51
N THR A 4 25.24 7.54 34.55
CA THR A 4 23.80 7.28 34.50
C THR A 4 23.44 6.38 35.67
N THR A 5 22.50 6.82 36.52
CA THR A 5 21.93 6.03 37.63
C THR A 5 21.05 4.86 37.17
N LYS A 6 21.00 4.58 35.86
CA LYS A 6 20.16 3.57 35.24
C LYS A 6 20.94 2.26 35.11
N ALA A 7 20.37 1.19 35.65
CA ALA A 7 20.95 -0.15 35.56
C ALA A 7 20.88 -0.64 34.11
N LEU A 8 22.03 -0.92 33.52
CA LEU A 8 22.19 -1.50 32.18
C LEU A 8 22.27 -3.01 32.34
N TYR A 9 21.41 -3.77 31.65
CA TYR A 9 21.41 -5.23 31.69
C TYR A 9 21.78 -5.78 30.32
N ALA A 10 22.64 -6.82 30.31
CA ALA A 10 23.17 -7.46 29.12
C ALA A 10 22.56 -8.86 28.92
N GLU A 11 22.65 -9.36 27.68
CA GLU A 11 22.17 -10.66 27.25
C GLU A 11 22.61 -11.83 28.15
N GLY A 12 21.70 -12.78 28.45
CA GLY A 12 21.98 -14.03 29.18
C GLY A 12 21.79 -14.00 30.70
N ALA A 13 21.43 -12.86 31.31
CA ALA A 13 21.19 -12.79 32.74
C ALA A 13 19.78 -13.32 33.13
N THR A 14 19.74 -14.38 33.94
CA THR A 14 18.53 -15.02 34.47
C THR A 14 17.85 -14.20 35.58
N ASN A 15 17.33 -13.01 35.25
CA ASN A 15 16.53 -12.23 36.20
C ASN A 15 15.07 -12.11 35.70
N HIS A 16 14.14 -12.67 36.47
CA HIS A 16 12.70 -12.55 36.24
C HIS A 16 12.24 -11.10 36.52
N PHE A 17 11.65 -10.44 35.51
CA PHE A 17 11.33 -9.02 35.53
C PHE A 17 10.05 -8.65 36.32
N PRO A 18 10.10 -7.72 37.29
CA PRO A 18 8.91 -7.08 37.82
C PRO A 18 8.32 -6.08 36.81
N VAL A 19 7.01 -6.17 36.56
CA VAL A 19 6.22 -5.45 35.55
C VAL A 19 6.20 -3.91 35.73
N LYS A 20 6.58 -3.39 36.90
CA LYS A 20 6.42 -1.97 37.27
C LYS A 20 7.63 -1.06 37.05
N LEU A 21 8.77 -1.58 36.58
CA LEU A 21 10.00 -0.80 36.40
C LEU A 21 10.32 -0.58 34.92
N ALA A 22 10.91 0.57 34.58
CA ALA A 22 11.38 0.86 33.23
C ALA A 22 12.62 0.00 32.93
N HIS A 23 12.66 -0.63 31.76
CA HIS A 23 13.74 -1.53 31.33
C HIS A 23 14.20 -1.17 29.92
N SER A 24 15.49 -1.31 29.64
CA SER A 24 16.09 -1.15 28.31
C SER A 24 16.53 -2.51 27.78
N VAL A 25 16.29 -2.79 26.50
CA VAL A 25 16.63 -4.06 25.84
C VAL A 25 17.61 -3.80 24.70
N GLU A 26 18.67 -4.60 24.63
CA GLU A 26 19.65 -4.60 23.53
C GLU A 26 19.02 -5.30 22.31
N THR A 27 18.92 -4.60 21.18
CA THR A 27 18.31 -5.13 19.95
C THR A 27 19.28 -5.01 18.78
N HIS A 28 19.51 -6.11 18.05
CA HIS A 28 20.29 -6.10 16.81
C HIS A 28 19.45 -5.56 15.64
N ALA A 29 20.06 -4.70 14.82
CA ALA A 29 19.42 -3.96 13.72
C ALA A 29 18.75 -4.83 12.62
N SER A 30 19.01 -6.14 12.59
CA SER A 30 18.45 -7.06 11.58
C SER A 30 17.00 -7.49 11.85
N VAL A 31 16.43 -7.20 13.02
CA VAL A 31 15.05 -7.55 13.38
C VAL A 31 14.20 -6.27 13.42
N MET A 32 14.14 -5.59 12.28
CA MET A 32 13.34 -4.36 12.12
C MET A 32 11.88 -4.75 11.83
N GLY A 33 11.12 -5.00 12.89
CA GLY A 33 9.66 -4.94 12.87
C GLY A 33 9.26 -3.77 13.75
N THR A 34 8.52 -2.81 13.19
CA THR A 34 7.79 -1.75 13.91
C THR A 34 6.88 -2.40 14.95
N THR A 35 7.42 -2.66 16.14
CA THR A 35 6.78 -3.53 17.11
C THR A 35 6.19 -2.69 18.23
N LEU A 36 4.87 -2.80 18.37
CA LEU A 36 4.05 -2.41 19.53
C LEU A 36 4.56 -2.99 20.87
N THR A 37 5.56 -3.87 20.80
CA THR A 37 6.16 -4.60 21.90
C THR A 37 7.66 -4.45 21.85
N LEU A 38 8.31 -4.35 23.02
CA LEU A 38 9.75 -4.47 23.12
C LEU A 38 10.16 -5.84 22.56
N ALA A 39 10.94 -5.83 21.48
CA ALA A 39 11.52 -7.04 20.92
C ALA A 39 12.18 -7.85 22.05
N HIS A 40 11.96 -9.16 22.04
CA HIS A 40 12.39 -10.16 23.03
C HIS A 40 11.70 -10.20 24.41
N THR A 41 10.79 -9.28 24.76
CA THR A 41 10.03 -9.40 26.04
C THR A 41 8.53 -9.60 25.85
N GLY A 42 7.99 -9.33 24.65
CA GLY A 42 6.55 -9.37 24.39
C GLY A 42 5.75 -8.35 25.19
N LYS A 43 6.41 -7.38 25.82
CA LYS A 43 5.78 -6.35 26.66
C LYS A 43 5.53 -5.08 25.85
N SER A 44 4.38 -4.46 26.07
CA SER A 44 4.03 -3.18 25.46
C SER A 44 5.09 -2.11 25.71
N VAL A 45 5.44 -1.36 24.67
CA VAL A 45 6.30 -0.18 24.78
C VAL A 45 5.56 0.87 25.63
N THR A 46 6.24 1.47 26.60
CA THR A 46 5.72 2.59 27.41
C THR A 46 6.48 3.86 27.07
N GLU A 47 6.00 5.04 27.48
CA GLU A 47 6.70 6.31 27.24
C GLU A 47 8.17 6.31 27.70
N LYS A 48 8.47 5.52 28.74
CA LYS A 48 9.80 5.37 29.35
C LYS A 48 10.65 4.25 28.74
N SER A 49 10.12 3.52 27.77
CA SER A 49 10.84 2.49 27.02
C SER A 49 11.77 3.14 26.00
N TYR A 50 12.96 2.53 25.82
CA TYR A 50 14.01 3.05 24.95
C TYR A 50 14.82 1.86 24.40
N ALA A 51 15.05 1.81 23.09
CA ALA A 51 15.95 0.85 22.45
C ALA A 51 17.25 1.54 22.04
N PHE A 52 18.35 0.79 22.16
CA PHE A 52 19.66 1.25 21.77
C PHE A 52 20.42 0.14 21.06
N GLU A 53 21.28 0.53 20.13
CA GLU A 53 22.29 -0.37 19.58
C GLU A 53 23.57 -0.22 20.39
N LYS A 54 24.13 -1.34 20.85
CA LYS A 54 25.39 -1.34 21.58
C LYS A 54 26.56 -1.51 20.61
N ASN A 55 27.12 -0.39 20.18
CA ASN A 55 28.42 -0.32 19.50
C ASN A 55 29.46 0.33 20.43
N GLU A 56 30.60 0.84 19.92
CA GLU A 56 31.58 1.60 20.73
C GLU A 56 30.97 2.84 21.42
N GLU A 57 29.83 3.32 20.90
CA GLU A 57 28.97 4.34 21.48
C GLU A 57 27.52 3.83 21.55
N ILE A 58 26.77 4.20 22.60
CA ILE A 58 25.33 3.92 22.72
C ILE A 58 24.60 4.87 21.77
N LYS A 59 24.06 4.33 20.67
CA LYS A 59 23.23 5.10 19.73
C LYS A 59 21.76 4.78 19.95
N GLU A 60 20.95 5.84 20.09
CA GLU A 60 19.49 5.73 20.07
C GLU A 60 19.03 5.17 18.74
N ILE A 61 18.15 4.17 18.78
CA ILE A 61 17.45 3.71 17.59
C ILE A 61 16.14 4.51 17.52
N PRO A 62 15.81 5.18 16.40
CA PRO A 62 14.52 5.83 16.23
C PRO A 62 13.40 4.81 16.46
N GLN A 63 12.56 5.06 17.47
CA GLN A 63 11.38 4.25 17.73
C GLN A 63 10.15 5.03 17.28
N SER A 64 9.38 4.48 16.35
CA SER A 64 8.01 4.94 16.13
C SER A 64 7.17 4.48 17.31
N LYS A 65 6.82 5.40 18.20
CA LYS A 65 5.87 5.15 19.29
C LYS A 65 4.48 5.35 18.74
N ILE A 66 3.68 4.29 18.77
CA ILE A 66 2.27 4.38 18.44
C ILE A 66 1.55 4.61 19.77
N GLU A 67 1.25 5.87 20.06
CA GLU A 67 0.70 6.28 21.36
C GLU A 67 -0.81 6.03 21.45
N ASP A 68 -1.48 5.93 20.30
CA ASP A 68 -2.91 5.68 20.18
C ASP A 68 -3.19 4.34 19.48
N THR A 69 -3.96 3.48 20.13
CA THR A 69 -4.38 2.18 19.57
C THR A 69 -5.29 2.38 18.36
N ALA A 70 -6.13 3.42 18.35
CA ALA A 70 -6.99 3.72 17.21
C ALA A 70 -6.19 4.17 15.99
N GLU A 71 -5.13 4.97 16.19
CA GLU A 71 -4.20 5.35 15.12
C GLU A 71 -3.50 4.13 14.53
N PHE A 72 -3.07 3.18 15.38
CA PHE A 72 -2.48 1.93 14.91
C PHE A 72 -3.44 1.11 14.06
N GLU A 73 -4.67 0.93 14.55
CA GLU A 73 -5.72 0.17 13.86
C GLU A 73 -6.03 0.80 12.50
N ASN A 74 -6.12 2.13 12.41
CA ASN A 74 -6.32 2.83 11.15
C ASN A 74 -5.14 2.64 10.17
N ILE A 75 -3.89 2.70 10.64
CA ILE A 75 -2.72 2.43 9.78
C ILE A 75 -2.76 1.00 9.27
N LEU A 76 -3.02 0.02 10.15
CA LEU A 76 -3.14 -1.38 9.75
C LEU A 76 -4.25 -1.57 8.72
N GLN A 77 -5.43 -0.99 8.97
CA GLN A 77 -6.56 -1.10 8.08
C GLN A 77 -6.25 -0.48 6.70
N SER A 78 -5.59 0.68 6.67
CA SER A 78 -5.16 1.32 5.42
C SER A 78 -4.21 0.42 4.62
N GLN A 79 -3.26 -0.24 5.28
CA GLN A 79 -2.34 -1.17 4.62
C GLN A 79 -3.05 -2.44 4.14
N ILE A 80 -4.00 -2.96 4.91
CA ILE A 80 -4.84 -4.09 4.51
C ILE A 80 -5.63 -3.73 3.25
N THR A 81 -6.30 -2.58 3.24
CA THR A 81 -7.06 -2.09 2.09
C THR A 81 -6.18 -1.94 0.85
N TYR A 82 -4.98 -1.38 0.98
CA TYR A 82 -4.04 -1.28 -0.14
C TYR A 82 -3.66 -2.65 -0.71
N LEU A 83 -3.35 -3.64 0.15
CA LEU A 83 -3.07 -5.01 -0.28
C LEU A 83 -4.28 -5.67 -0.95
N GLN A 84 -5.50 -5.42 -0.46
CA GLN A 84 -6.72 -5.94 -1.06
C GLN A 84 -6.95 -5.34 -2.46
N VAL A 85 -6.66 -4.04 -2.67
CA VAL A 85 -6.71 -3.41 -3.99
C VAL A 85 -5.66 -4.01 -4.93
N LEU A 86 -4.45 -4.32 -4.43
CA LEU A 86 -3.44 -5.02 -5.23
C LEU A 86 -3.87 -6.44 -5.61
N SER A 87 -4.54 -7.17 -4.71
CA SER A 87 -5.15 -8.47 -5.04
C SER A 87 -6.21 -8.30 -6.12
N LEU A 88 -7.14 -7.34 -5.94
CA LEU A 88 -8.18 -7.02 -6.91
C LEU A 88 -7.58 -6.74 -8.30
N SER A 89 -6.49 -5.98 -8.38
CA SER A 89 -5.76 -5.74 -9.63
C SER A 89 -5.33 -7.04 -10.33
N SER A 90 -4.70 -7.93 -9.57
CA SER A 90 -4.22 -9.24 -10.08
C SER A 90 -5.37 -10.15 -10.48
N ASP A 91 -6.43 -10.18 -9.69
CA ASP A 91 -7.58 -11.05 -9.89
C ASP A 91 -8.41 -10.56 -11.09
N LEU A 92 -8.59 -9.24 -11.23
CA LEU A 92 -9.21 -8.61 -12.41
C LEU A 92 -8.41 -8.92 -13.68
N HIS A 93 -7.09 -8.76 -13.65
CA HIS A 93 -6.24 -9.10 -14.80
C HIS A 93 -6.37 -10.57 -15.20
N THR A 94 -6.43 -11.47 -14.20
CA THR A 94 -6.61 -12.91 -14.43
C THR A 94 -7.96 -13.20 -15.09
N LEU A 95 -9.04 -12.57 -14.60
CA LEU A 95 -10.38 -12.69 -15.15
C LEU A 95 -10.44 -12.23 -16.62
N LEU A 96 -9.96 -11.02 -16.88
CA LEU A 96 -9.98 -10.42 -18.22
C LEU A 96 -9.12 -11.22 -19.21
N THR A 97 -7.95 -11.70 -18.77
CA THR A 97 -7.09 -12.58 -19.59
C THR A 97 -7.79 -13.88 -19.93
N HIS A 98 -8.49 -14.49 -18.96
CA HIS A 98 -9.25 -15.71 -19.19
C HIS A 98 -10.40 -15.48 -20.17
N GLN A 99 -11.19 -14.41 -19.99
CA GLN A 99 -12.27 -14.04 -20.92
C GLN A 99 -11.74 -13.79 -22.33
N HIS A 100 -10.63 -13.07 -22.46
CA HIS A 100 -9.96 -12.84 -23.73
C HIS A 100 -9.51 -14.14 -24.40
N SER A 101 -8.97 -15.10 -23.62
CA SER A 101 -8.55 -16.40 -24.15
C SER A 101 -9.70 -17.28 -24.66
N LEU A 102 -10.93 -16.97 -24.25
CA LEU A 102 -12.17 -17.64 -24.67
C LEU A 102 -12.90 -16.90 -25.80
N ASP A 103 -12.27 -15.86 -26.39
CA ASP A 103 -12.89 -14.97 -27.39
C ASP A 103 -14.22 -14.36 -26.92
N LEU A 104 -14.37 -14.14 -25.60
CA LEU A 104 -15.53 -13.42 -25.06
C LEU A 104 -15.38 -11.92 -25.32
N PRO A 105 -16.48 -11.21 -25.65
CA PRO A 105 -16.42 -9.78 -25.90
C PRO A 105 -16.09 -9.02 -24.61
N LEU A 106 -15.03 -8.21 -24.65
CA LEU A 106 -14.66 -7.27 -23.60
C LEU A 106 -15.19 -5.87 -23.96
N THR A 107 -15.47 -5.05 -22.95
CA THR A 107 -15.72 -3.62 -23.17
C THR A 107 -14.41 -2.90 -23.55
N PRO A 108 -14.47 -1.72 -24.19
CA PRO A 108 -13.26 -0.93 -24.48
C PRO A 108 -12.45 -0.58 -23.23
N ARG A 109 -13.10 -0.44 -22.07
CA ARG A 109 -12.44 -0.18 -20.78
C ARG A 109 -11.76 -1.43 -20.24
N GLU A 110 -12.41 -2.59 -20.31
CA GLU A 110 -11.80 -3.88 -19.94
C GLU A 110 -10.56 -4.18 -20.80
N GLU A 111 -10.62 -3.91 -22.10
CA GLU A 111 -9.43 -4.01 -22.98
C GLU A 111 -8.31 -3.05 -22.56
N SER A 112 -8.67 -1.83 -22.16
CA SER A 112 -7.69 -0.86 -21.64
C SER A 112 -7.05 -1.36 -20.35
N HIS A 113 -7.83 -1.88 -19.39
CA HIS A 113 -7.32 -2.46 -18.16
C HIS A 113 -6.40 -3.66 -18.41
N LEU A 114 -6.72 -4.51 -19.39
CA LEU A 114 -5.88 -5.63 -19.77
C LEU A 114 -4.52 -5.17 -20.34
N HIS A 115 -4.50 -4.09 -21.12
CA HIS A 115 -3.28 -3.50 -21.67
C HIS A 115 -2.44 -2.78 -20.61
N ASP A 116 -3.10 -1.95 -19.80
CA ASP A 116 -2.47 -1.05 -18.85
C ASP A 116 -1.95 -1.77 -17.60
N TYR A 117 -2.36 -3.03 -17.35
CA TYR A 117 -1.94 -3.80 -16.17
C TYR A 117 -0.41 -3.86 -15.95
N LEU A 118 0.37 -3.82 -17.03
CA LEU A 118 1.84 -3.85 -16.96
C LEU A 118 2.47 -2.49 -16.68
N GLU A 119 1.70 -1.41 -16.71
CA GLU A 119 2.20 -0.07 -16.44
C GLU A 119 2.49 0.10 -14.94
N PRO A 120 3.64 0.69 -14.56
CA PRO A 120 4.07 0.77 -13.16
C PRO A 120 3.10 1.48 -12.21
N ASN A 121 2.23 2.33 -12.74
CA ASN A 121 1.27 3.15 -12.01
C ASN A 121 -0.19 2.80 -12.37
N TYR A 122 -0.42 1.59 -12.90
CA TYR A 122 -1.75 1.11 -13.29
C TYR A 122 -2.79 1.26 -12.19
N VAL A 123 -2.41 0.91 -10.95
CA VAL A 123 -3.32 0.92 -9.81
C VAL A 123 -3.80 2.33 -9.53
N GLU A 124 -2.88 3.28 -9.49
CA GLU A 124 -3.12 4.66 -9.12
C GLU A 124 -3.80 5.46 -10.24
N THR A 125 -3.47 5.16 -11.50
CA THR A 125 -3.90 5.97 -12.65
C THR A 125 -5.04 5.37 -13.48
N SER A 126 -5.35 4.09 -13.30
CA SER A 126 -6.41 3.39 -14.06
C SER A 126 -7.38 2.67 -13.13
N LEU A 127 -6.90 1.77 -12.27
CA LEU A 127 -7.76 0.93 -11.43
C LEU A 127 -8.51 1.73 -10.36
N LEU A 128 -7.81 2.52 -9.53
CA LEU A 128 -8.43 3.31 -8.46
C LEU A 128 -9.45 4.33 -9.01
N PRO A 129 -9.17 5.05 -10.12
CA PRO A 129 -10.20 5.86 -10.79
C PRO A 129 -11.42 5.06 -11.23
N ALA A 130 -11.23 3.87 -11.84
CA ALA A 130 -12.34 3.03 -12.28
C ALA A 130 -13.18 2.52 -11.09
N VAL A 131 -12.54 2.08 -10.00
CA VAL A 131 -13.21 1.69 -8.75
C VAL A 131 -13.96 2.87 -8.12
N ALA A 132 -13.40 4.09 -8.21
CA ALA A 132 -14.07 5.29 -7.70
C ALA A 132 -15.34 5.61 -8.49
N ILE A 133 -15.29 5.52 -9.83
CA ILE A 133 -16.46 5.69 -10.70
C ILE A 133 -17.49 4.60 -10.40
N TYR A 134 -17.05 3.34 -10.31
CA TYR A 134 -17.91 2.20 -10.00
C TYR A 134 -18.64 2.41 -8.67
N ASN A 135 -17.93 2.74 -7.59
CA ASN A 135 -18.54 3.00 -6.28
C ASN A 135 -19.54 4.17 -6.34
N MET A 136 -19.21 5.25 -7.05
CA MET A 136 -20.10 6.38 -7.22
C MET A 136 -21.39 5.98 -7.95
N GLU A 137 -21.27 5.21 -9.03
CA GLU A 137 -22.42 4.70 -9.79
C GLU A 137 -23.29 3.80 -8.92
N SER A 138 -22.70 2.89 -8.14
CA SER A 138 -23.44 1.98 -7.25
C SER A 138 -24.22 2.74 -6.18
N ILE A 139 -23.63 3.79 -5.59
CA ILE A 139 -24.30 4.63 -4.58
C ILE A 139 -25.48 5.42 -5.17
N ASN A 140 -25.39 5.81 -6.45
CA ASN A 140 -26.39 6.62 -7.13
C ASN A 140 -27.38 5.79 -7.98
N ASP A 141 -27.35 4.45 -7.90
CA ASP A 141 -28.18 3.53 -8.69
C ASP A 141 -28.05 3.78 -10.21
N ILE A 142 -26.83 4.08 -10.65
CA ILE A 142 -26.48 4.30 -12.05
C ILE A 142 -25.92 2.99 -12.64
N PRO A 143 -26.33 2.59 -13.86
CA PRO A 143 -25.78 1.41 -14.53
C PRO A 143 -24.27 1.54 -14.81
N HIS A 144 -23.52 0.46 -14.55
CA HIS A 144 -22.08 0.37 -14.79
C HIS A 144 -21.75 0.07 -16.25
N GLU A 145 -21.75 1.08 -17.12
CA GLU A 145 -21.51 0.88 -18.56
C GLU A 145 -20.04 0.55 -18.90
N GLU A 146 -19.10 0.81 -17.99
CA GLU A 146 -17.67 0.57 -18.22
C GLU A 146 -17.30 -0.91 -18.19
N PHE A 147 -18.06 -1.75 -17.49
CA PHE A 147 -17.73 -3.16 -17.27
C PHE A 147 -18.83 -4.08 -17.79
N SER A 148 -18.46 -5.26 -18.28
CA SER A 148 -19.40 -6.32 -18.60
C SER A 148 -20.11 -6.83 -17.35
N ILE A 149 -21.29 -7.45 -17.50
CA ILE A 149 -22.08 -7.96 -16.37
C ILE A 149 -21.27 -8.95 -15.50
N ASP A 150 -20.44 -9.79 -16.13
CA ASP A 150 -19.61 -10.75 -15.41
C ASP A 150 -18.53 -10.05 -14.59
N THR A 151 -17.89 -9.02 -15.14
CA THR A 151 -16.90 -8.21 -14.43
C THR A 151 -17.54 -7.39 -13.31
N GLN A 152 -18.75 -6.85 -13.51
CA GLN A 152 -19.51 -6.17 -12.45
C GLN A 152 -19.78 -7.12 -11.27
N ALA A 153 -20.25 -8.35 -11.55
CA ALA A 153 -20.49 -9.34 -10.51
C ALA A 153 -19.21 -9.70 -9.73
N PHE A 154 -18.08 -9.81 -10.43
CA PHE A 154 -16.77 -10.02 -9.83
C PHE A 154 -16.34 -8.82 -8.95
N LEU A 155 -16.47 -7.59 -9.46
CA LEU A 155 -16.14 -6.37 -8.71
C LEU A 155 -17.01 -6.25 -7.45
N ASP A 156 -18.31 -6.49 -7.55
CA ASP A 156 -19.22 -6.51 -6.41
C ASP A 156 -18.79 -7.52 -5.34
N GLU A 157 -18.37 -8.72 -5.73
CA GLU A 157 -17.89 -9.74 -4.80
C GLU A 157 -16.60 -9.30 -4.10
N CYS A 158 -15.63 -8.79 -4.85
CA CYS A 158 -14.35 -8.36 -4.29
C CYS A 158 -14.52 -7.13 -3.38
N LEU A 159 -15.23 -6.11 -3.84
CA LEU A 159 -15.39 -4.84 -3.12
C LEU A 159 -16.20 -5.00 -1.83
N ARG A 160 -17.14 -5.96 -1.75
CA ARG A 160 -17.85 -6.29 -0.49
C ARG A 160 -16.94 -6.76 0.63
N ASN A 161 -15.75 -7.28 0.31
CA ASN A 161 -14.78 -7.77 1.30
C ASN A 161 -13.78 -6.70 1.74
N ILE A 162 -13.84 -5.51 1.15
CA ILE A 162 -12.98 -4.37 1.48
C ILE A 162 -13.78 -3.43 2.39
N ASP A 163 -13.15 -2.94 3.45
CA ASP A 163 -13.74 -1.92 4.31
C ASP A 163 -14.01 -0.64 3.50
N SER A 164 -15.27 -0.21 3.47
CA SER A 164 -15.73 0.88 2.59
C SER A 164 -15.11 2.23 2.95
N ASP A 165 -14.98 2.50 4.24
CA ASP A 165 -14.47 3.78 4.72
C ASP A 165 -12.99 3.91 4.39
N SER A 166 -12.24 2.82 4.59
CA SER A 166 -10.82 2.74 4.26
C SER A 166 -10.57 2.77 2.75
N LEU A 167 -11.44 2.14 1.95
CA LEU A 167 -11.36 2.21 0.49
C LEU A 167 -11.62 3.63 -0.02
N ASN A 168 -12.63 4.32 0.53
CA ASN A 168 -12.93 5.70 0.17
C ASN A 168 -11.79 6.65 0.56
N ALA A 169 -11.19 6.46 1.73
CA ALA A 169 -10.01 7.22 2.14
C ALA A 169 -8.83 7.02 1.17
N LEU A 170 -8.55 5.76 0.78
CA LEU A 170 -7.51 5.45 -0.21
C LEU A 170 -7.78 6.10 -1.57
N ILE A 171 -9.04 6.09 -2.03
CA ILE A 171 -9.45 6.75 -3.27
C ILE A 171 -9.25 8.27 -3.18
N GLU A 172 -9.64 8.89 -2.07
CA GLU A 172 -9.50 10.33 -1.84
C GLU A 172 -8.02 10.75 -1.81
N ASP A 173 -7.18 10.00 -1.10
CA ASP A 173 -5.73 10.21 -1.06
C ASP A 173 -5.10 10.11 -2.46
N ASN A 174 -5.48 9.08 -3.24
CA ASN A 174 -5.00 8.90 -4.61
C ASN A 174 -5.46 10.05 -5.52
N GLN A 175 -6.70 10.52 -5.40
CA GLN A 175 -7.18 11.70 -6.13
C GLN A 175 -6.37 12.95 -5.77
N GLY A 176 -6.05 13.13 -4.49
CA GLY A 176 -5.17 14.18 -4.03
C GLY A 176 -3.78 14.10 -4.66
N ASP A 177 -3.19 12.91 -4.74
CA ASP A 177 -1.86 12.70 -5.34
C ASP A 177 -1.84 12.94 -6.85
N LEU A 178 -2.89 12.52 -7.57
CA LEU A 178 -3.08 12.81 -8.99
C LEU A 178 -3.21 14.33 -9.24
N PHE A 179 -4.05 15.01 -8.46
CA PHE A 179 -4.26 16.46 -8.60
C PHE A 179 -2.98 17.26 -8.30
N ASN A 180 -2.20 16.81 -7.32
CA ASN A 180 -0.92 17.42 -6.96
C ASN A 180 0.25 17.01 -7.87
N GLY A 181 0.01 16.18 -8.90
CA GLY A 181 1.02 15.72 -9.84
C GLY A 181 2.11 14.83 -9.23
N ARG A 182 1.90 14.27 -8.04
CA ARG A 182 2.89 13.44 -7.33
C ARG A 182 3.17 12.11 -8.02
N LEU A 183 2.23 11.67 -8.86
CA LEU A 183 2.31 10.46 -9.67
C LEU A 183 2.74 10.74 -11.12
N THR A 184 3.17 11.98 -11.41
CA THR A 184 3.61 12.39 -12.75
C THR A 184 5.11 12.59 -12.81
N ILE A 185 5.73 12.19 -13.92
CA ILE A 185 7.14 12.47 -14.20
C ILE A 185 7.21 13.62 -15.21
N GLU A 186 7.69 14.78 -14.77
CA GLU A 186 8.01 15.88 -15.68
C GLU A 186 9.33 15.61 -16.42
N ILE A 187 9.24 15.32 -17.72
CA ILE A 187 10.42 15.20 -18.58
C ILE A 187 10.80 16.59 -19.08
N LYS A 188 11.82 17.18 -18.44
CA LYS A 188 12.34 18.51 -18.80
C LYS A 188 13.25 18.50 -20.04
N ASP A 189 13.66 17.32 -20.49
CA ASP A 189 14.44 17.15 -21.72
C ASP A 189 13.50 17.04 -22.93
N ALA A 190 13.54 18.07 -23.78
CA ALA A 190 12.69 18.16 -24.95
C ALA A 190 12.95 17.07 -26.00
N GLU A 191 14.17 16.55 -26.11
CA GLU A 191 14.48 15.48 -27.05
C GLU A 191 14.04 14.12 -26.52
N LEU A 192 14.21 13.86 -25.22
CA LEU A 192 13.68 12.66 -24.58
C LEU A 192 12.14 12.63 -24.63
N ALA A 193 11.49 13.77 -24.36
CA ALA A 193 10.04 13.90 -24.47
C ALA A 193 9.55 13.65 -25.90
N ARG A 194 10.28 14.14 -26.92
CA ARG A 194 9.95 13.92 -28.33
C ARG A 194 10.10 12.44 -28.71
N GLN A 195 11.18 11.79 -28.27
CA GLN A 195 11.44 10.36 -28.54
C GLN A 195 10.37 9.46 -27.91
N LEU A 196 10.00 9.70 -26.65
CA LEU A 196 8.95 8.94 -25.96
C LEU A 196 7.57 9.14 -26.61
N LYS A 197 7.27 10.34 -27.11
CA LYS A 197 6.03 10.62 -27.85
C LYS A 197 5.94 9.84 -29.17
N THR A 198 7.03 9.76 -29.93
CA THR A 198 7.08 8.89 -31.13
C THR A 198 6.99 7.40 -30.79
N TRP A 199 7.49 6.98 -29.62
CA TRP A 199 7.42 5.58 -29.19
C TRP A 199 6.00 5.17 -28.79
N THR A 200 5.28 6.03 -28.07
CA THR A 200 3.86 5.79 -27.72
C THR A 200 2.95 5.82 -28.94
N GLU A 201 3.16 6.74 -29.88
CA GLU A 201 2.42 6.79 -31.16
C GLU A 201 2.71 5.56 -32.04
N GLY A 202 3.92 5.02 -31.98
CA GLY A 202 4.31 3.78 -32.68
C GLY A 202 3.57 2.53 -32.17
N ARG A 203 3.33 2.42 -30.86
CA ARG A 203 2.57 1.30 -30.26
C ARG A 203 1.09 1.32 -30.66
N SER A 204 0.43 2.47 -30.65
CA SER A 204 -0.98 2.57 -31.10
C SER A 204 -1.18 2.22 -32.58
N SER A 205 -0.15 2.40 -33.42
CA SER A 205 -0.20 2.05 -34.85
C SER A 205 0.03 0.56 -35.15
N ALA A 206 0.57 -0.20 -34.19
CA ALA A 206 0.79 -1.65 -34.31
C ALA A 206 -0.43 -2.48 -33.89
N VAL A 207 -1.32 -1.93 -33.05
CA VAL A 207 -2.56 -2.59 -32.60
C VAL A 207 -3.68 -2.52 -33.65
N ASN A 208 -3.66 -1.52 -34.54
CA ASN A 208 -4.67 -1.35 -35.62
C ASN A 208 -4.36 -2.09 -36.93
N ARG A 209 -3.50 -3.11 -36.88
CA ARG A 209 -3.23 -3.96 -38.05
C ARG A 209 -3.37 -5.44 -37.67
N HIS A 210 -4.59 -5.92 -37.44
CA HIS A 210 -5.02 -7.28 -37.77
C HIS A 210 -6.52 -7.30 -37.99
#